data_AF-A0A374TBS7-F1
#
_entry.id   AF-A0A374TBS7-F1
#
_cell.length_a   1.000
_cell.length_b   1.000
_cell.length_c   1.000
_cell.angle_alpha   90.00
_cell.angle_beta   90.00
_cell.angle_gamma   90.00
#
_symmetry.space_group_name_H-M   'P 1'
#
loop_
_entity.id
_entity.type
_entity.pdbx_description
1 polymer ?
#
loop_
_entity_poly.entity_id
_entity_poly.type
_entity_poly.pdbx_seq_one_letter_code
_entity_poly.pdbx_strand_id
1 'polypeptide(L)' 'MNSDNIDFVTYCIGNLSRRLGLNARDVYQRLKTSGILTDYIIPSYDVLHTFSKEYLMEDLVDFMKEKGVLAP' A
#
# COMPACT_ATOMS: atom_id res chain seq x y z
N MET A 1 11.70 -9.33 -7.32
CA MET A 1 10.91 -9.39 -6.07
C MET A 1 11.18 -10.73 -5.42
N ASN A 2 11.57 -10.75 -4.15
CA ASN A 2 11.63 -11.98 -3.36
C ASN A 2 10.23 -12.32 -2.81
N SER A 3 10.06 -13.52 -2.25
CA SER A 3 8.82 -13.95 -1.57
C SER A 3 8.33 -12.92 -0.57
N ASP A 4 9.23 -12.35 0.23
CA ASP A 4 8.88 -11.43 1.32
C ASP A 4 8.23 -10.15 0.81
N ASN A 5 8.69 -9.62 -0.32
CA ASN A 5 8.08 -8.46 -0.96
C ASN A 5 6.70 -8.78 -1.52
N ILE A 6 6.48 -9.99 -2.03
CA ILE A 6 5.17 -10.42 -2.55
C ILE A 6 4.18 -10.55 -1.40
N ASP A 7 4.59 -11.19 -0.31
CA ASP A 7 3.77 -11.37 0.89
C ASP A 7 3.42 -10.02 1.52
N PHE A 8 4.40 -9.13 1.63
CA PHE A 8 4.19 -7.77 2.17
C PHE A 8 3.29 -6.90 1.29
N VAL A 9 3.48 -6.93 -0.03
CA VAL A 9 2.60 -6.21 -0.96
C VAL A 9 1.18 -6.75 -0.88
N THR A 10 1.02 -8.07 -0.83
CA THR A 10 -0.30 -8.71 -0.71
C THR A 10 -0.97 -8.34 0.61
N TYR A 11 -0.20 -8.29 1.70
CA TYR A 11 -0.64 -7.81 3.01
C TYR A 11 -1.13 -6.36 2.96
N CYS A 12 -0.35 -5.46 2.35
CA CYS A 12 -0.71 -4.04 2.23
C CYS A 12 -2.01 -3.87 1.42
N ILE A 13 -2.11 -4.52 0.26
CA ILE A 13 -3.31 -4.45 -0.59
C ILE A 13 -4.55 -4.95 0.15
N GLY A 14 -4.45 -6.08 0.84
CA GLY A 14 -5.58 -6.67 1.57
C GLY A 14 -6.06 -5.78 2.72
N ASN A 15 -5.14 -5.16 3.47
CA ASN A 15 -5.52 -4.28 4.58
C ASN A 15 -6.03 -2.91 4.09
N LEU A 16 -5.43 -2.33 3.06
CA LEU A 16 -5.93 -1.12 2.42
C LEU A 16 -7.32 -1.33 1.82
N SER A 17 -7.58 -2.48 1.19
CA SER A 17 -8.89 -2.86 0.69
C SER A 17 -9.95 -2.81 1.78
N ARG A 18 -9.69 -3.42 2.95
CA ARG A 18 -10.60 -3.38 4.10
C ARG A 18 -10.78 -1.97 4.66
N ARG A 19 -9.68 -1.20 4.79
CA ARG A 19 -9.71 0.14 5.39
C ARG A 19 -10.41 1.18 4.52
N LEU A 20 -10.31 1.04 3.20
CA LEU A 20 -10.90 1.96 2.21
C LEU A 20 -12.27 1.52 1.72
N GLY A 21 -12.73 0.30 2.05
CA GLY A 21 -13.96 -0.27 1.50
C GLY A 21 -13.88 -0.54 -0.01
N LEU A 22 -12.67 -0.60 -0.57
CA LEU A 22 -12.42 -0.86 -1.98
C LEU A 22 -12.08 -2.32 -2.18
N ASN A 23 -12.38 -2.89 -3.34
CA ASN A 23 -11.89 -4.23 -3.64
C ASN A 23 -10.35 -4.23 -3.84
N ALA A 24 -9.71 -5.37 -3.55
CA ALA A 24 -8.26 -5.50 -3.62
C ALA A 24 -7.69 -5.23 -5.03
N ARG A 25 -8.45 -5.51 -6.08
CA ARG A 25 -8.04 -5.26 -7.47
C ARG A 25 -7.91 -3.76 -7.74
N ASP A 26 -8.87 -2.97 -7.28
CA ASP A 26 -8.86 -1.51 -7.45
C ASP A 26 -7.73 -0.88 -6.64
N VAL A 27 -7.50 -1.35 -5.41
CA VAL A 27 -6.35 -0.92 -4.61
C VAL A 27 -5.04 -1.24 -5.32
N TYR A 28 -4.85 -2.48 -5.80
CA TYR A 28 -3.66 -2.87 -6.54
C TYR A 28 -3.44 -1.98 -7.77
N GLN A 29 -4.49 -1.75 -8.57
CA GLN A 29 -4.37 -0.91 -9.76
C GLN A 29 -3.98 0.52 -9.40
N ARG A 30 -4.65 1.12 -8.41
CA ARG A 30 -4.32 2.46 -7.90
C ARG A 30 -2.88 2.58 -7.44
N LEU A 31 -2.40 1.63 -6.64
CA LEU A 31 -1.01 1.62 -6.16
C LEU A 31 0.00 1.42 -7.31
N LYS A 32 -0.32 0.57 -8.27
CA LYS A 32 0.53 0.31 -9.44
C LYS A 32 0.61 1.52 -10.37
N THR A 33 -0.52 2.10 -10.76
CA THR A 33 -0.56 3.19 -11.73
C THR A 33 0.00 4.50 -11.18
N SER A 34 -0.06 4.71 -9.87
CA SER A 34 0.49 5.88 -9.19
C SER A 34 1.99 5.79 -8.90
N GLY A 35 2.62 4.63 -9.13
CA GLY A 35 4.00 4.35 -8.73
C GLY A 35 4.17 4.07 -7.24
N ILE A 36 3.14 4.21 -6.40
CA ILE A 36 3.24 3.92 -4.95
C ILE A 36 3.73 2.49 -4.69
N LEU A 37 3.31 1.53 -5.52
CA LEU A 37 3.76 0.15 -5.39
C LEU A 37 5.25 0.00 -5.72
N THR A 38 5.70 0.52 -6.87
CA THR A 38 7.04 0.27 -7.43
C THR A 38 8.10 1.20 -6.87
N ASP A 39 7.71 2.40 -6.48
CA ASP A 39 8.62 3.49 -6.15
C ASP A 39 8.63 3.80 -4.65
N TYR A 40 7.65 3.27 -3.88
CA TYR A 40 7.55 3.43 -2.43
C TYR A 40 7.45 2.10 -1.66
N ILE A 41 6.38 1.33 -1.82
CA ILE A 41 6.13 0.15 -0.98
C ILE A 41 7.23 -0.91 -1.13
N ILE A 42 7.63 -1.24 -2.36
CA ILE A 42 8.66 -2.26 -2.61
C ILE A 42 10.06 -1.75 -2.20
N PRO A 43 10.51 -0.54 -2.60
CA PRO A 43 11.83 -0.04 -2.21
C PRO A 43 11.98 0.22 -0.71
N SER A 44 10.89 0.56 -0.02
CA SER A 44 10.90 0.88 1.41
C SER A 44 10.53 -0.30 2.31
N TYR A 45 10.50 -1.53 1.77
CA TYR A 45 10.15 -2.75 2.52
C TYR A 45 10.87 -2.83 3.88
N ASP A 46 12.20 -2.68 3.90
CA ASP A 46 13.04 -2.82 5.11
C ASP A 46 12.61 -1.91 6.26
N VAL A 47 11.99 -0.77 5.97
CA VAL A 47 11.45 0.16 6.97
C VAL A 47 9.99 -0.15 7.25
N LEU A 48 9.17 -0.22 6.21
CA LEU A 48 7.72 -0.35 6.34
C LEU A 48 7.27 -1.64 7.03
N HIS A 49 8.00 -2.76 6.85
CA HIS A 49 7.63 -4.04 7.47
C HIS A 49 7.86 -4.08 8.99
N THR A 50 8.56 -3.08 9.54
CA THR A 50 8.81 -2.94 10.99
C THR A 50 7.69 -2.19 11.71
N PHE A 51 6.84 -1.49 10.97
CA PHE A 51 5.77 -0.68 11.53
C PHE A 51 4.63 -1.54 12.08
N SER A 52 3.94 -1.01 13.09
CA SER A 52 2.66 -1.60 13.49
C SER A 52 1.67 -1.52 12.33
N LYS A 53 0.73 -2.46 12.29
CA LYS A 53 -0.29 -2.52 11.26
C LYS A 53 -1.07 -1.20 11.17
N GLU A 54 -1.56 -0.70 12.31
CA GLU A 54 -2.42 0.48 12.36
C GLU A 54 -1.71 1.71 11.80
N TYR A 55 -0.44 1.92 12.21
CA TYR A 55 0.38 3.03 11.75
C TYR A 55 0.72 2.90 10.26
N LEU A 56 1.20 1.73 9.81
CA LEU A 56 1.51 1.48 8.40
C LEU A 56 0.30 1.75 7.50
N MET A 57 -0.89 1.33 7.93
CA MET A 57 -2.10 1.54 7.16
C MET A 57 -2.58 3.01 7.19
N GLU A 58 -2.28 3.79 8.23
CA GLU A 58 -2.54 5.24 8.24
C GLU A 58 -1.62 5.96 7.28
N ASP A 59 -0.32 5.70 7.41
CA ASP A 59 0.72 6.28 6.55
C ASP A 59 0.43 6.02 5.06
N LEU A 60 0.15 4.77 4.69
CA LEU A 60 -0.17 4.44 3.31
C LEU A 60 -1.45 5.12 2.81
N VAL A 61 -2.48 5.23 3.64
CA VAL A 61 -3.72 5.92 3.26
C VAL A 61 -3.47 7.40 3.05
N ASP A 62 -2.72 8.04 3.93
CA ASP A 62 -2.40 9.46 3.81
C ASP A 62 -1.49 9.74 2.62
N PHE A 63 -0.48 8.90 2.39
CA PHE A 63 0.37 8.99 1.20
C PHE A 63 -0.43 8.82 -0.10
N MET A 64 -1.40 7.90 -0.13
CA MET A 64 -2.30 7.75 -1.27
C MET A 64 -3.17 9.01 -1.50
N LYS A 65 -3.60 9.71 -0.45
CA LYS A 65 -4.32 11.00 -0.58
C LYS A 65 -3.39 12.10 -1.10
N GLU A 66 -2.18 12.22 -0.56
CA GLU A 66 -1.19 13.21 -1.00
C GLU A 66 -0.82 13.04 -2.49
N LYS A 67 -0.79 11.81 -2.97
CA LYS A 67 -0.57 11.48 -4.39
C LYS A 67 -1.82 11.63 -5.26
N GLY A 68 -2.95 12.08 -4.71
CA GLY A 68 -4.21 12.27 -5.44
C GLY A 68 -4.83 10.95 -5.95
N VAL A 69 -4.45 9.82 -5.36
CA VAL A 69 -4.88 8.48 -5.78
C VAL A 69 -6.25 8.13 -5.22
N LEU A 70 -6.56 8.66 -4.03
CA LEU A 70 -7.88 8.58 -3.43
C LEU A 70 -8.63 9.86 -3.76
N ALA A 71 -9.91 9.72 -4.14
CA ALA A 71 -10.77 10.89 -4.32
C ALA A 71 -10.89 11.65 -2.98
N PRO A 72 -11.11 12.98 -3.02
CA PRO A 72 -11.46 13.74 -1.82
C PRO A 72 -12.75 13.24 -1.17
#